data_AF-A0A967Q1Y2-F1
#
_entry.id   AF-A0A967Q1Y2-F1
#
_cell.length_a   1.000
_cell.length_b   1.000
_cell.length_c   1.000
_cell.angle_alpha   90.00
_cell.angle_beta   90.00
_cell.angle_gamma   90.00
#
_symmetry.space_group_name_H-M   'P 1'
#
loop_
_entity.id
_entity.type
_entity.pdbx_description
1 polymer ?
#
loop_
_entity_poly.entity_id
_entity_poly.type
_entity_poly.pdbx_seq_one_letter_code
_entity_poly.pdbx_strand_id
1 'polypeptide(L)' 'QRVYYPGLDDFPGRDRHRRQASGDGAVFSFELKKKTAVRRLLETVRLPIIAPSLGGVETILTHCWSMSHAAVPAA' A
#
# COMPACT_ATOMS: atom_id res chain seq x y z
N GLN A 1 -1.28 14.52 1.95
CA GLN A 1 -0.88 13.20 2.48
C GLN A 1 -1.98 12.25 2.02
N ARG A 2 -1.66 11.15 1.33
CA ARG A 2 -2.66 10.38 0.57
C ARG A 2 -2.60 8.91 0.95
N VAL A 3 -3.77 8.32 1.17
CA VAL A 3 -3.97 6.90 1.45
C VAL A 3 -4.96 6.37 0.41
N TYR A 4 -4.66 5.22 -0.16
CA TYR A 4 -5.49 4.55 -1.15
C TYR A 4 -6.06 3.28 -0.50
N TYR A 5 -7.31 3.36 -0.07
CA TYR A 5 -8.01 2.25 0.57
C TYR A 5 -9.53 2.36 0.29
N PRO A 6 -10.18 1.31 -0.23
CA PRO A 6 -11.60 1.36 -0.59
C PRO A 6 -12.56 1.69 0.56
N GLY A 7 -12.16 1.39 1.79
CA GLY A 7 -12.98 1.64 2.98
C GLY A 7 -13.00 3.10 3.46
N LEU A 8 -12.13 3.98 2.93
CA LEU A 8 -12.11 5.40 3.31
C LEU A 8 -13.25 6.17 2.66
N ASP A 9 -13.93 7.03 3.43
CA ASP A 9 -15.08 7.81 2.95
C ASP A 9 -14.77 8.71 1.75
N ASP A 10 -13.53 9.18 1.63
CA ASP A 10 -13.05 10.04 0.54
C ASP A 10 -12.48 9.26 -0.65
N PHE A 11 -12.53 7.91 -0.64
CA PHE A 11 -12.04 7.10 -1.75
C PHE A 11 -12.98 7.21 -2.98
N PRO A 12 -12.50 7.69 -4.15
CA PRO A 12 -13.36 7.94 -5.32
C PRO A 12 -14.13 6.71 -5.83
N GLY A 13 -13.65 5.50 -5.54
CA GLY A 13 -14.25 4.25 -5.95
C GLY A 13 -15.13 3.56 -4.90
N ARG A 14 -15.36 4.17 -3.73
CA ARG A 14 -15.96 3.50 -2.56
C ARG A 14 -17.33 2.91 -2.84
N ASP A 15 -18.22 3.69 -3.45
CA ASP A 15 -19.58 3.22 -3.74
C ASP A 15 -19.59 2.08 -4.76
N ARG A 16 -18.67 2.11 -5.74
CA ARG A 16 -18.49 0.99 -6.68
C ARG A 16 -17.98 -0.25 -5.95
N HIS A 17 -16.98 -0.09 -5.09
CA HIS A 17 -16.39 -1.17 -4.30
C HIS A 17 -17.45 -1.87 -3.44
N ARG A 18 -18.27 -1.11 -2.70
CA ARG A 18 -19.33 -1.64 -1.83
C ARG A 18 -20.43 -2.40 -2.56
N ARG A 19 -20.65 -2.12 -3.84
CA ARG A 19 -21.63 -2.86 -4.65
C ARG A 19 -21.12 -4.21 -5.16
N GLN A 20 -19.81 -4.41 -5.21
CA GLN A 20 -19.18 -5.59 -5.85
C GLN A 20 -18.33 -6.44 -4.89
N ALA A 21 -18.07 -5.97 -3.68
CA ALA A 21 -17.27 -6.65 -2.67
C ALA A 21 -18.03 -6.72 -1.33
N SER A 22 -17.83 -7.81 -0.59
CA SER A 22 -18.41 -8.02 0.75
C SER A 22 -17.63 -7.34 1.88
N GLY A 23 -16.46 -6.78 1.59
CA GLY A 23 -15.62 -6.05 2.54
C GLY A 23 -14.53 -5.25 1.85
N ASP A 24 -13.83 -4.41 2.62
CA ASP A 24 -12.84 -3.47 2.09
C ASP A 24 -11.44 -4.10 1.90
N GLY A 25 -11.24 -5.31 2.42
CA GLY A 25 -9.97 -6.03 2.37
C GLY A 25 -8.95 -5.50 3.38
N ALA A 26 -7.73 -6.03 3.32
CA ALA A 26 -6.64 -5.67 4.23
C ALA A 26 -5.44 -5.01 3.51
N VAL A 27 -5.56 -4.78 2.20
CA VAL A 27 -4.50 -4.19 1.37
C VAL A 27 -4.80 -2.72 1.13
N PHE A 28 -3.83 -1.87 1.46
CA PHE A 28 -3.88 -0.44 1.19
C PHE A 28 -2.49 0.07 0.83
N SER A 29 -2.42 1.24 0.19
CA SER A 29 -1.17 1.94 -0.07
C SER A 29 -1.24 3.38 0.40
N PHE A 30 -0.09 4.01 0.59
CA PHE A 30 -0.01 5.39 1.05
C PHE A 30 1.25 6.08 0.56
N GLU A 31 1.21 7.41 0.55
CA GLU A 31 2.32 8.26 0.14
C GLU A 31 2.93 8.99 1.34
N LEU A 32 4.25 8.93 1.43
CA LEU A 32 5.01 9.77 2.35
C LEU A 32 5.15 11.19 1.77
N LYS A 33 5.12 12.19 2.66
CA LYS A 33 5.27 13.61 2.26
C LYS A 33 6.58 13.91 1.54
N LYS A 34 7.64 13.13 1.80
CA LYS A 34 8.97 13.30 1.22
C LYS A 34 9.54 11.95 0.81
N LYS A 35 10.09 11.85 -0.40
CA LYS A 35 10.81 10.66 -0.88
C LYS A 35 11.95 10.24 0.05
N THR A 36 12.64 11.22 0.65
CA THR A 36 13.74 10.96 1.59
C THR A 36 13.31 10.25 2.88
N ALA A 37 12.02 10.30 3.23
CA ALA A 37 11.49 9.61 4.40
C ALA A 37 11.31 8.09 4.19
N VAL A 38 11.30 7.62 2.94
CA VAL A 38 11.06 6.19 2.60
C VAL A 38 12.11 5.31 3.25
N ARG A 39 13.38 5.63 3.09
CA ARG A 39 14.49 4.85 3.66
C ARG A 39 14.37 4.73 5.18
N ARG A 40 14.14 5.86 5.86
CA ARG A 40 13.96 5.89 7.32
C ARG A 40 12.77 5.04 7.75
N LEU A 41 11.64 5.08 7.04
CA LEU A 41 10.49 4.23 7.36
C LEU A 41 10.89 2.75 7.29
N LEU A 42 11.46 2.32 6.16
CA LEU A 42 11.83 0.92 5.93
C LEU A 42 12.86 0.40 6.95
N GLU A 43 13.76 1.26 7.43
CA GLU A 43 14.78 0.90 8.43
C GLU A 43 14.26 0.92 9.88
N THR A 44 13.10 1.54 10.16
CA THR A 44 12.63 1.77 11.55
C THR A 44 11.40 0.94 11.93
N VAL A 45 10.64 0.46 10.95
CA VAL A 45 9.49 -0.43 11.22
C VAL A 45 9.97 -1.77 11.77
N ARG A 46 9.23 -2.32 12.75
CA ARG A 46 9.59 -3.56 13.44
C ARG A 46 8.63 -4.72 13.22
N LEU A 47 7.37 -4.41 12.94
CA LEU A 47 6.31 -5.40 12.74
C LEU A 47 6.25 -5.91 11.29
N PRO A 48 6.15 -5.05 10.25
CA PRO A 48 6.02 -5.53 8.90
C PRO A 48 7.33 -6.15 8.39
N ILE A 49 7.21 -7.24 7.65
CA ILE A 49 8.30 -7.79 6.84
C ILE A 49 8.38 -6.98 5.54
N ILE A 50 9.59 -6.62 5.12
CA ILE A 50 9.82 -5.91 3.85
C ILE A 50 9.97 -6.94 2.72
N ALA A 51 8.92 -7.16 1.93
CA ALA A 51 8.90 -8.16 0.85
C ALA A 51 7.90 -7.79 -0.27
N PRO A 52 8.03 -8.34 -1.50
CA PRO A 52 7.12 -8.06 -2.63
C PRO A 52 5.82 -8.88 -2.63
N SER A 53 5.48 -9.58 -1.54
CA SER A 53 4.30 -10.46 -1.44
C SER A 53 3.13 -9.80 -0.67
N LEU A 54 1.95 -10.42 -0.66
CA LEU A 54 0.77 -10.00 0.10
C LEU A 54 -0.13 -11.19 0.44
N GLY A 55 -1.06 -11.01 1.40
CA GLY A 55 -2.08 -12.02 1.73
C GLY A 55 -1.64 -13.11 2.71
N GLY A 56 -0.41 -13.03 3.23
CA GLY A 56 0.04 -13.84 4.35
C GLY A 56 -0.63 -13.45 5.67
N VAL A 57 -0.39 -14.26 6.71
CA VAL A 57 -0.84 -13.95 8.08
C VAL A 57 0.02 -12.85 8.70
N GLU A 58 1.25 -12.69 8.19
CA GLU A 58 2.19 -11.66 8.57
C GLU A 58 1.82 -10.31 7.96
N THR A 59 2.18 -9.23 8.65
CA THR A 59 2.13 -7.89 8.04
C THR A 59 3.28 -7.75 7.05
N ILE A 60 3.00 -7.36 5.82
CA ILE A 60 4.00 -7.13 4.78
C ILE A 60 3.95 -5.67 4.33
N LEU A 61 5.11 -5.04 4.20
CA LEU A 61 5.26 -3.69 3.63
C LEU A 61 6.13 -3.77 2.37
N THR A 62 5.59 -3.30 1.24
CA THR A 62 6.28 -3.30 -0.05
C THR A 62 6.55 -1.88 -0.52
N HIS A 63 7.78 -1.58 -0.91
CA HIS A 63 8.08 -0.37 -1.67
C HIS A 63 7.87 -0.65 -3.18
N CYS A 64 6.65 -0.44 -3.67
CA CYS A 64 6.21 -0.87 -5.00
C CYS A 64 7.17 -0.49 -6.12
N TRP A 65 7.66 0.76 -6.13
CA TRP A 65 8.54 1.27 -7.20
C TRP A 65 9.82 0.44 -7.37
N SER A 66 10.49 0.06 -6.28
CA SER A 66 11.78 -0.67 -6.37
C SER A 66 11.63 -2.19 -6.19
N MET A 67 10.40 -2.68 -6.00
CA MET A 67 10.13 -4.09 -5.74
C MET A 67 9.13 -4.62 -6.76
N SER A 68 7.85 -4.72 -6.41
CA SER A 68 6.83 -5.37 -7.26
C SER A 68 6.67 -4.74 -8.65
N HIS A 69 6.95 -3.45 -8.80
CA HIS A 69 6.85 -2.73 -10.07
C HIS A 69 8.21 -2.36 -10.66
N ALA A 70 9.32 -2.92 -10.15
CA ALA A 70 10.66 -2.58 -10.61
C ALA A 70 10.87 -2.88 -12.11
N ALA A 71 10.12 -3.83 -12.67
CA ALA A 71 10.16 -4.18 -14.08
C ALA A 71 9.32 -3.26 -14.99
N VAL A 72 8.48 -2.40 -14.41
CA VAL A 72 7.65 -1.46 -15.19
C VAL A 72 8.52 -0.25 -15.54
N PRO A 73 8.69 0.08 -16.83
CA PRO A 73 9.42 1.28 -17.24
C PRO A 73 8.81 2.53 -16.62
N ALA A 74 9.66 3.52 -16.34
CA ALA A 74 9.17 4.84 -15.99
C ALA A 74 8.38 5.41 -17.19
N ALA A 75 7.22 5.99 -16.89
CA ALA A 75 6.41 6.72 -17.88
C ALA A 75 7.06 8.04 -18.27
#